data_AF-A0A2E3WDT4-F1
#
_entry.id   AF-A0A2E3WDT4-F1
#
_cell.length_a   1.000
_cell.length_b   1.000
_cell.length_c   1.000
_cell.angle_alpha   90.00
_cell.angle_beta   90.00
_cell.angle_gamma   90.00
#
_symmetry.space_group_name_H-M   'P 1'
#
loop_
_entity.id
_entity.type
_entity.pdbx_description
1 polymer ?
#
loop_
_entity_poly.entity_id
_entity_poly.type
_entity_poly.pdbx_seq_one_letter_code
_entity_poly.pdbx_strand_id
1 'polypeptide(L)'
;MNAHIVVSVFNGLFAEPYQTRLVGGASEPLYEYIPGGVHVIHFRADYVSSALHEVAHWCLAGSQRRQIEDYGYFYESERNQKQQCQFQQVERTPQALEWVFSIAAGMPFRISLDNFGAVDPIPFSEQVQDSVWQLLNRGLPARALSFANALSNATDSVPVFLDHRNYLARPQP
;
A
#
# COMPACT_ATOMS: atom_id res chain seq x y z
N MET A 1 -9.21 3.86 -12.67
CA MET A 1 -9.95 3.08 -11.65
C MET A 1 -10.59 4.03 -10.63
N ASN A 2 -11.74 3.67 -10.03
CA ASN A 2 -12.39 4.40 -8.93
C ASN A 2 -12.08 3.71 -7.59
N ALA A 3 -11.92 4.45 -6.49
CA ALA A 3 -11.70 3.91 -5.14
C ALA A 3 -12.79 2.91 -4.72
N HIS A 4 -14.03 3.08 -5.17
CA HIS A 4 -15.10 2.11 -4.94
C HIS A 4 -14.79 0.71 -5.51
N ILE A 5 -14.08 0.62 -6.64
CA ILE A 5 -13.64 -0.66 -7.20
C ILE A 5 -12.60 -1.30 -6.29
N VAL A 6 -11.64 -0.52 -5.80
CA VAL A 6 -10.61 -0.98 -4.84
C VAL A 6 -11.27 -1.55 -3.58
N VAL A 7 -12.24 -0.83 -3.02
CA VAL A 7 -13.05 -1.26 -1.87
C VAL A 7 -13.80 -2.55 -2.17
N SER A 8 -14.46 -2.64 -3.33
CA SER A 8 -15.23 -3.82 -3.72
C SER A 8 -14.33 -5.05 -3.87
N VAL A 9 -13.17 -4.89 -4.51
CA VAL A 9 -12.17 -5.95 -4.68
C VAL A 9 -11.61 -6.39 -3.33
N PHE A 10 -11.21 -5.45 -2.47
CA PHE A 10 -10.67 -5.77 -1.16
C PHE A 10 -11.70 -6.51 -0.30
N ASN A 11 -12.90 -5.95 -0.17
CA ASN A 11 -13.95 -6.52 0.68
C ASN A 11 -14.43 -7.87 0.15
N GLY A 12 -14.51 -8.05 -1.17
CA GLY A 12 -14.84 -9.35 -1.77
C GLY A 12 -13.80 -10.44 -1.47
N LEU A 13 -12.52 -10.08 -1.32
CA LEU A 13 -11.46 -11.04 -1.01
C LEU A 13 -11.27 -11.28 0.50
N PHE A 14 -11.44 -10.24 1.33
CA PHE A 14 -10.90 -10.26 2.69
C PHE A 14 -11.92 -10.00 3.80
N ALA A 15 -13.13 -9.54 3.50
CA ALA A 15 -14.14 -9.26 4.53
C ALA A 15 -14.51 -10.49 5.33
N GLU A 16 -14.76 -11.62 4.67
CA GLU A 16 -15.11 -12.87 5.35
C GLU A 16 -13.87 -13.61 5.90
N PRO A 17 -12.85 -13.97 5.10
CA PRO A 17 -11.77 -14.83 5.59
C PRO A 17 -10.82 -14.14 6.58
N TYR A 18 -10.77 -12.79 6.59
CA TYR A 18 -9.91 -12.03 7.50
C TYR A 18 -10.69 -11.10 8.42
N GLN A 19 -12.04 -11.09 8.38
CA GLN A 19 -12.86 -10.17 9.16
C GLN A 19 -12.35 -8.73 9.05
N THR A 20 -11.94 -8.30 7.85
CA THR A 20 -11.36 -6.97 7.62
C THR A 20 -12.02 -6.29 6.43
N ARG A 21 -12.47 -5.04 6.60
CA ARG A 21 -13.06 -4.23 5.54
C ARG A 21 -12.23 -2.99 5.22
N LEU A 22 -12.24 -2.58 3.96
CA LEU A 22 -11.71 -1.30 3.50
C LEU A 22 -12.87 -0.29 3.41
N VAL A 23 -12.68 0.90 3.96
CA VAL A 23 -13.68 1.97 4.02
C VAL A 23 -13.02 3.30 3.63
N GLY A 24 -13.64 4.02 2.70
CA GLY A 24 -13.22 5.36 2.28
C GLY A 24 -13.95 6.46 3.06
N GLY A 25 -13.59 7.70 2.75
CA GLY A 25 -14.20 8.91 3.31
C GLY A 25 -13.59 9.38 4.64
N ALA A 26 -12.51 8.76 5.11
CA ALA A 26 -11.88 9.15 6.36
C ALA A 26 -11.04 10.43 6.22
N SER A 27 -10.91 11.20 7.31
CA SER A 27 -10.03 12.37 7.35
C SER A 27 -8.56 11.98 7.29
N GLU A 28 -8.22 10.86 7.91
CA GLU A 28 -6.87 10.30 8.03
C GLU A 28 -6.93 8.78 7.88
N PRO A 29 -5.87 8.14 7.37
CA PRO A 29 -5.78 6.69 7.33
C PRO A 29 -5.69 6.10 8.75
N LEU A 30 -6.31 4.95 8.95
CA LEU A 30 -6.27 4.23 10.23
C LEU A 30 -6.61 2.76 10.03
N TYR A 31 -5.80 1.87 10.60
CA TYR A 31 -6.25 0.49 10.85
C TYR A 31 -6.85 0.35 12.24
N GLU A 32 -8.15 0.10 12.28
CA GLU A 32 -8.94 -0.13 13.48
C GLU A 32 -9.05 -1.63 13.78
N TYR A 33 -8.37 -2.06 14.83
CA TYR A 33 -8.49 -3.42 15.35
C TYR A 33 -9.69 -3.53 16.30
N ILE A 34 -10.66 -4.38 15.92
CA ILE A 34 -11.87 -4.65 16.71
C ILE A 34 -11.82 -6.09 17.25
N PRO A 35 -11.48 -6.32 18.54
CA PRO A 35 -11.47 -7.65 19.12
C PRO A 35 -12.83 -8.34 19.01
N GLY A 36 -12.86 -9.53 18.40
CA GLY A 36 -14.10 -10.30 18.22
C GLY A 36 -15.08 -9.72 17.19
N GLY A 37 -14.65 -8.72 16.41
CA GLY A 37 -15.45 -8.07 15.38
C GLY A 37 -14.73 -7.93 14.05
N VAL A 38 -15.30 -7.10 13.18
CA VAL A 38 -14.75 -6.81 11.85
C VAL A 38 -13.78 -5.63 11.95
N HIS A 39 -12.51 -5.86 11.68
CA HIS A 39 -11.48 -4.83 11.61
C HIS A 39 -11.73 -3.90 10.42
N VAL A 40 -11.29 -2.65 10.51
CA VAL A 40 -11.53 -1.65 9.48
C VAL A 40 -10.21 -0.99 9.08
N ILE A 41 -9.96 -0.93 7.77
CA ILE A 41 -8.92 -0.11 7.17
C ILE A 41 -9.61 1.12 6.61
N HIS A 42 -9.35 2.27 7.22
CA HIS A 42 -9.82 3.57 6.77
C HIS A 42 -8.75 4.19 5.87
N PHE A 43 -9.15 4.68 4.70
CA PHE A 43 -8.25 5.45 3.82
C PHE A 43 -8.79 6.85 3.58
N ARG A 44 -7.89 7.77 3.25
CA ARG A 44 -8.18 9.20 3.23
C ARG A 44 -9.06 9.57 2.03
N ALA A 45 -10.17 10.25 2.34
CA ALA A 45 -11.17 10.68 1.37
C ALA A 45 -11.53 9.49 0.44
N ASP A 46 -11.61 9.71 -0.87
CA ASP A 46 -11.85 8.64 -1.84
C ASP A 46 -10.67 8.51 -2.82
N TYR A 47 -9.44 8.74 -2.34
CA TYR A 47 -8.24 8.66 -3.16
C TYR A 47 -7.83 7.20 -3.38
N VAL A 48 -7.74 6.82 -4.66
CA VAL A 48 -7.28 5.47 -5.07
C VAL A 48 -5.89 5.17 -4.51
N SER A 49 -4.94 6.10 -4.62
CA SER A 49 -3.59 5.91 -4.08
C SER A 49 -3.61 5.65 -2.58
N SER A 50 -4.40 6.41 -1.81
CA SER A 50 -4.55 6.16 -0.36
C SER A 50 -5.13 4.77 -0.08
N ALA A 51 -6.16 4.34 -0.81
CA ALA A 51 -6.71 3.00 -0.66
C ALA A 51 -5.67 1.90 -0.98
N LEU A 52 -4.91 2.04 -2.06
CA LEU A 52 -3.87 1.08 -2.44
C LEU A 52 -2.74 1.03 -1.42
N HIS A 53 -2.35 2.18 -0.89
CA HIS A 53 -1.31 2.34 0.13
C HIS A 53 -1.71 1.62 1.44
N GLU A 54 -2.91 1.86 1.95
CA GLU A 54 -3.38 1.20 3.17
C GLU A 54 -3.49 -0.32 3.03
N VAL A 55 -3.92 -0.80 1.85
CA VAL A 55 -3.93 -2.23 1.57
C VAL A 55 -2.51 -2.80 1.51
N ALA A 56 -1.53 -2.05 1.01
CA ALA A 56 -0.13 -2.47 1.01
C ALA A 56 0.40 -2.67 2.44
N HIS A 57 0.16 -1.70 3.34
CA HIS A 57 0.47 -1.85 4.76
C HIS A 57 -0.19 -3.09 5.36
N TRP A 58 -1.49 -3.26 5.13
CA TRP A 58 -2.24 -4.40 5.64
C TRP A 58 -1.69 -5.74 5.16
N CYS A 59 -1.32 -5.84 3.87
CA CYS A 59 -0.75 -7.04 3.26
C CYS A 59 0.61 -7.41 3.84
N LEU A 60 1.41 -6.43 4.25
CA LEU A 60 2.73 -6.63 4.87
C LEU A 60 2.65 -6.88 6.38
N ALA A 61 1.63 -6.36 7.06
CA ALA A 61 1.42 -6.58 8.49
C ALA A 61 1.09 -8.06 8.78
N GLY A 62 1.94 -8.73 9.56
CA GLY A 62 1.72 -10.10 10.04
C GLY A 62 0.50 -10.24 10.96
N SER A 63 0.08 -11.47 11.27
CA SER A 63 -1.14 -11.73 12.07
C SER A 63 -1.14 -11.05 13.43
N GLN A 64 0.01 -11.04 14.12
CA GLN A 64 0.16 -10.36 15.42
C GLN A 64 -0.01 -8.85 15.29
N ARG A 65 0.57 -8.23 14.25
CA ARG A 65 0.46 -6.78 14.04
C ARG A 65 -0.96 -6.36 13.70
N ARG A 66 -1.72 -7.20 13.01
CA ARG A 66 -3.15 -6.97 12.75
C ARG A 66 -4.04 -7.09 13.99
N GLN A 67 -3.47 -7.37 15.16
CA GLN A 67 -4.19 -7.31 16.45
C GLN A 67 -3.87 -6.04 17.23
N ILE A 68 -3.26 -5.04 16.57
CA ILE A 68 -2.84 -3.77 17.16
C ILE A 68 -3.37 -2.67 16.25
N GLU A 69 -3.91 -1.61 16.86
CA GLU A 69 -4.28 -0.39 16.14
C GLU A 69 -3.08 0.13 15.33
N ASP A 70 -3.36 0.52 14.09
CA ASP A 70 -2.37 0.95 13.11
C ASP A 70 -1.16 0.02 12.94
N TYR A 71 -1.38 -1.28 13.14
CA TYR A 71 -0.34 -2.32 13.09
C TYR A 71 0.80 -2.13 14.11
N GLY A 72 0.60 -1.26 15.11
CA GLY A 72 1.62 -0.81 16.05
C GLY A 72 2.69 0.11 15.42
N TYR A 73 2.42 0.72 14.26
CA TYR A 73 3.24 1.82 13.77
C TYR A 73 3.00 3.06 14.64
N PHE A 74 4.04 3.88 14.79
CA PHE A 74 3.93 5.18 15.45
C PHE A 74 4.07 6.25 14.38
N TYR A 75 3.06 7.10 14.26
CA TYR A 75 3.07 8.22 13.33
C TYR A 75 3.45 9.51 14.07
N GLU A 76 4.49 10.18 13.58
CA GLU A 76 4.89 11.51 14.04
C GLU A 76 4.88 12.45 12.84
N SER A 77 4.00 13.45 12.87
CA SER A 77 3.80 14.37 11.75
C SER A 77 5.02 15.27 11.54
N GLU A 78 5.59 15.82 12.62
CA GLU A 78 6.80 16.65 12.57
C GLU A 78 8.06 15.81 12.74
N ARG A 79 8.71 15.46 11.62
CA ARG A 79 9.95 14.68 11.59
C ARG A 79 11.14 15.56 11.23
N ASN A 80 12.20 15.48 12.04
CA ASN A 80 13.53 15.93 11.62
C ASN A 80 14.12 14.98 10.55
N GLN A 81 15.25 15.37 9.97
CA GLN A 81 15.90 14.59 8.90
C GLN A 81 16.17 13.12 9.28
N LYS A 82 16.61 12.86 10.52
CA LYS A 82 16.89 11.50 11.00
C LYS A 82 15.61 10.67 11.13
N GLN A 83 14.55 11.25 11.69
CA GLN A 83 13.23 10.60 11.80
C GLN A 83 12.63 10.36 10.42
N GLN A 84 12.80 11.29 9.47
CA GLN A 84 12.35 11.11 8.09
C GLN A 84 13.07 9.94 7.41
N CYS A 85 14.39 9.79 7.60
CA CYS A 85 15.12 8.64 7.08
C CYS A 85 14.65 7.30 7.71
N GLN A 86 14.28 7.29 8.99
CA GLN A 86 13.73 6.10 9.66
C GLN A 86 12.33 5.76 9.14
N PHE A 87 11.49 6.77 8.92
CA PHE A 87 10.19 6.59 8.28
C PHE A 87 10.36 6.02 6.86
N GLN A 88 11.22 6.64 6.05
CA GLN A 88 11.49 6.15 4.70
C GLN A 88 11.97 4.70 4.70
N GLN A 89 12.75 4.25 5.68
CA GLN A 89 13.16 2.85 5.78
C GLN A 89 11.97 1.89 5.92
N VAL A 90 10.96 2.23 6.71
CA VAL A 90 9.78 1.38 6.91
C VAL A 90 8.80 1.47 5.73
N GLU A 91 8.82 2.58 4.99
CA GLU A 91 7.94 2.86 3.85
C GLU A 91 8.37 2.26 2.51
N ARG A 92 9.63 1.83 2.36
CA ARG A 92 10.13 1.31 1.07
C ARG A 92 9.29 0.16 0.54
N THR A 93 8.96 -0.79 1.41
CA THR A 93 8.22 -2.01 1.03
C THR A 93 6.72 -1.74 0.86
N PRO A 94 6.05 -0.98 1.74
CA PRO A 94 4.68 -0.51 1.48
C PRO A 94 4.55 0.21 0.15
N GLN A 95 5.39 1.22 -0.15
CA GLN A 95 5.30 1.96 -1.40
C GLN A 95 5.69 1.14 -2.63
N ALA A 96 6.63 0.19 -2.50
CA ALA A 96 6.91 -0.76 -3.57
C ALA A 96 5.69 -1.64 -3.88
N LEU A 97 4.96 -2.08 -2.85
CA LEU A 97 3.77 -2.89 -3.04
C LEU A 97 2.57 -2.06 -3.54
N GLU A 98 2.43 -0.81 -3.11
CA GLU A 98 1.51 0.17 -3.68
C GLU A 98 1.76 0.36 -5.18
N TRP A 99 3.04 0.41 -5.60
CA TRP A 99 3.39 0.50 -7.02
C TRP A 99 2.91 -0.74 -7.79
N VAL A 100 3.12 -1.94 -7.26
CA VAL A 100 2.58 -3.17 -7.86
C VAL A 100 1.06 -3.09 -8.02
N PHE A 101 0.35 -2.65 -6.99
CA PHE A 101 -1.10 -2.50 -7.05
C PHE A 101 -1.54 -1.42 -8.03
N SER A 102 -0.79 -0.33 -8.15
CA SER A 102 -1.05 0.74 -9.11
C SER A 102 -0.94 0.21 -10.54
N ILE A 103 0.12 -0.55 -10.86
CA ILE A 103 0.26 -1.20 -12.16
C ILE A 103 -0.88 -2.19 -12.41
N ALA A 104 -1.22 -3.04 -11.44
CA ALA A 104 -2.33 -3.98 -11.56
C ALA A 104 -3.67 -3.26 -11.83
N ALA A 105 -3.90 -2.13 -11.16
CA ALA A 105 -5.08 -1.27 -11.33
C ALA A 105 -5.07 -0.40 -12.62
N GLY A 106 -4.01 -0.48 -13.44
CA GLY A 106 -3.84 0.38 -14.62
C GLY A 106 -3.69 1.86 -14.29
N MET A 107 -3.11 2.18 -13.12
CA MET A 107 -2.93 3.53 -12.60
C MET A 107 -1.45 3.90 -12.52
N PRO A 108 -1.09 5.18 -12.71
CA PRO A 108 0.26 5.65 -12.45
C PRO A 108 0.56 5.62 -10.95
N PHE A 109 1.77 5.22 -10.60
CA PHE A 109 2.31 5.32 -9.24
C PHE A 109 3.11 6.62 -9.07
N ARG A 110 3.00 7.24 -7.90
CA ARG A 110 3.81 8.39 -7.47
C ARG A 110 4.36 8.12 -6.10
N ILE A 111 5.60 8.52 -5.87
CA ILE A 111 6.21 8.32 -4.55
C ILE A 111 5.62 9.32 -3.55
N SER A 112 5.24 8.82 -2.38
CA SER A 112 4.76 9.68 -1.30
C SER A 112 5.93 9.97 -0.35
N LEU A 113 6.35 11.22 -0.27
CA LEU A 113 7.38 11.64 0.69
C LEU A 113 6.82 11.94 2.08
N ASP A 114 5.50 12.11 2.16
CA ASP A 114 4.71 12.43 3.35
C ASP A 114 5.04 13.80 4.00
N ASN A 115 6.33 14.13 4.18
CA ASN A 115 6.82 15.43 4.63
C ASN A 115 7.68 16.10 3.54
N PHE A 116 7.07 17.02 2.79
CA PHE A 116 7.74 17.75 1.72
C PHE A 116 8.77 18.74 2.30
N GLY A 117 10.07 18.48 2.07
CA GLY A 117 11.15 19.46 2.31
C GLY A 117 12.27 19.02 3.26
N ALA A 118 12.16 17.86 3.92
CA ALA A 118 13.16 17.42 4.89
C ALA A 118 14.40 16.73 4.26
N VAL A 119 14.26 16.13 3.07
CA VAL A 119 15.29 15.29 2.44
C VAL A 119 15.17 15.28 0.90
N ASP A 120 16.29 14.97 0.23
CA ASP A 120 16.31 14.62 -1.19
C ASP A 120 15.44 13.36 -1.43
N PRO A 121 14.45 13.41 -2.33
CA PRO A 121 13.61 12.25 -2.64
C PRO A 121 14.31 11.17 -3.46
N ILE A 122 15.39 11.49 -4.17
CA ILE A 122 16.04 10.56 -5.12
C ILE A 122 16.46 9.25 -4.44
N PRO A 123 17.18 9.26 -3.30
CA PRO A 123 17.58 8.03 -2.63
C PRO A 123 16.39 7.16 -2.22
N PHE A 124 15.28 7.77 -1.82
CA PHE A 124 14.09 7.02 -1.41
C PHE A 124 13.39 6.38 -2.61
N SER A 125 13.27 7.09 -3.75
CA SER A 125 12.74 6.52 -4.99
C SER A 125 13.54 5.31 -5.49
N GLU A 126 14.87 5.36 -5.40
CA GLU A 126 15.73 4.23 -5.76
C GLU A 126 15.54 3.05 -4.80
N GLN A 127 15.41 3.32 -3.51
CA GLN A 127 15.14 2.28 -2.51
C GLN A 127 13.77 1.62 -2.68
N VAL A 128 12.74 2.36 -3.12
CA VAL A 128 11.43 1.81 -3.47
C VAL A 128 11.52 0.92 -4.71
N GLN A 129 12.28 1.35 -5.73
CA GLN A 129 12.54 0.55 -6.93
C GLN A 129 13.29 -0.76 -6.61
N ASP A 130 14.34 -0.70 -5.78
CA ASP A 130 15.02 -1.91 -5.34
C ASP A 130 14.08 -2.85 -4.57
N SER A 131 13.20 -2.28 -3.74
CA SER A 131 12.23 -3.04 -2.95
C SER A 131 11.19 -3.74 -3.84
N VAL A 132 10.75 -3.11 -4.94
CA VAL A 132 9.80 -3.75 -5.85
C VAL A 132 10.44 -4.93 -6.60
N TRP A 133 11.67 -4.79 -7.06
CA TRP A 133 12.40 -5.92 -7.67
C TRP A 133 12.63 -7.07 -6.68
N GLN A 134 12.94 -6.76 -5.42
CA GLN A 134 13.06 -7.78 -4.38
C GLN A 134 11.73 -8.52 -4.14
N LEU A 135 10.61 -7.80 -4.06
CA LEU A 135 9.28 -8.39 -3.92
C LEU A 135 8.95 -9.31 -5.09
N LEU A 136 9.22 -8.88 -6.32
CA LEU A 136 8.96 -9.65 -7.52
C LEU A 136 9.85 -10.90 -7.62
N ASN A 137 11.13 -10.79 -7.26
CA ASN A 137 12.06 -11.93 -7.27
C ASN A 137 11.76 -12.96 -6.17
N ARG A 138 11.30 -12.53 -4.99
CA ARG A 138 10.92 -13.43 -3.88
C ARG A 138 9.52 -14.00 -4.02
N GLY A 139 8.67 -13.33 -4.81
CA GLY A 139 7.24 -13.56 -4.85
C GLY A 139 6.48 -12.67 -3.86
N LEU A 140 5.33 -12.16 -4.31
CA LEU A 140 4.47 -11.33 -3.48
C LEU A 140 3.86 -12.16 -2.32
N PRO A 141 3.61 -11.55 -1.14
CA PRO A 141 2.81 -12.17 -0.10
C PRO A 141 1.46 -12.63 -0.64
N ALA A 142 0.93 -13.78 -0.18
CA ALA A 142 -0.27 -14.37 -0.74
C ALA A 142 -1.47 -13.41 -0.82
N ARG A 143 -1.70 -12.60 0.23
CA ARG A 143 -2.76 -11.58 0.24
C ARG A 143 -2.55 -10.51 -0.82
N ALA A 144 -1.31 -10.04 -0.95
CA ALA A 144 -0.94 -9.06 -1.97
C ALA A 144 -1.13 -9.60 -3.39
N LEU A 145 -0.71 -10.84 -3.64
CA LEU A 145 -0.89 -11.49 -4.94
C LEU A 145 -2.37 -11.65 -5.29
N SER A 146 -3.20 -12.12 -4.36
CA SER A 146 -4.65 -12.23 -4.57
C SER A 146 -5.30 -10.88 -4.89
N PHE A 147 -4.90 -9.84 -4.16
CA PHE A 147 -5.41 -8.50 -4.38
C PHE A 147 -4.98 -7.92 -5.74
N ALA A 148 -3.69 -8.01 -6.10
CA ALA A 148 -3.18 -7.55 -7.39
C ALA A 148 -3.86 -8.26 -8.58
N ASN A 149 -4.05 -9.59 -8.49
CA ASN A 149 -4.79 -10.33 -9.51
C ASN A 149 -6.24 -9.85 -9.67
N ALA A 150 -6.93 -9.63 -8.55
CA ALA A 150 -8.33 -9.19 -8.59
C ALA A 150 -8.46 -7.74 -9.09
N LEU A 151 -7.50 -6.86 -8.77
CA LEU A 151 -7.42 -5.52 -9.36
C LEU A 151 -7.24 -5.60 -10.88
N SER A 152 -6.29 -6.39 -11.36
CA SER A 152 -6.04 -6.56 -12.80
C SER A 152 -7.29 -7.04 -13.54
N ASN A 153 -7.99 -8.03 -12.98
CA ASN A 153 -9.23 -8.54 -13.55
C ASN A 153 -10.35 -7.50 -13.56
N ALA A 154 -10.43 -6.63 -12.55
CA ALA A 154 -11.47 -5.61 -12.45
C ALA A 154 -11.28 -4.43 -13.41
N THR A 155 -10.10 -4.28 -14.03
CA THR A 155 -9.79 -3.18 -14.96
C THR A 155 -9.64 -3.58 -16.40
N ASP A 156 -9.86 -4.86 -16.75
CA ASP A 156 -9.54 -5.44 -18.06
C ASP A 156 -8.12 -5.06 -18.53
N SER A 157 -7.25 -4.78 -17.56
CA SER A 157 -5.92 -4.30 -17.79
C SER A 157 -5.07 -5.56 -18.04
N VAL A 158 -4.33 -5.58 -19.15
CA VAL A 158 -3.28 -6.58 -19.37
C VAL A 158 -1.88 -6.02 -19.07
N PRO A 159 -1.59 -5.45 -17.88
CA PRO A 159 -0.24 -5.38 -17.40
C PRO A 159 0.04 -6.66 -16.62
N VAL A 160 1.02 -7.42 -17.09
CA VAL A 160 1.66 -8.44 -16.25
C VAL A 160 2.36 -7.68 -15.13
N PHE A 161 1.66 -7.37 -14.03
CA PHE A 161 2.19 -6.58 -12.90
C PHE A 161 3.41 -7.26 -12.24
N LEU A 162 3.67 -8.52 -12.59
CA LEU A 162 4.87 -9.27 -12.21
C LEU A 162 6.06 -9.06 -13.16
N ASP A 163 5.88 -8.35 -14.28
CA ASP A 163 6.94 -8.07 -15.23
C ASP A 163 7.80 -6.90 -14.74
N HIS A 164 9.08 -7.19 -14.50
CA HIS A 164 10.10 -6.23 -14.06
C HIS A 164 10.22 -5.01 -14.98
N ARG A 165 9.86 -5.13 -16.26
CA ARG A 165 9.90 -4.02 -17.24
C ARG A 165 9.00 -2.85 -16.85
N ASN A 166 7.94 -3.10 -16.09
CA ASN A 166 7.04 -2.04 -15.59
C ASN A 166 7.68 -1.16 -14.51
N TYR A 167 8.85 -1.56 -13.99
CA TYR A 167 9.52 -0.94 -12.86
C TYR A 167 10.92 -0.45 -13.19
N LEU A 168 11.23 -0.22 -14.47
CA LEU A 168 12.55 0.28 -14.91
C LEU A 168 12.71 1.79 -14.67
N ALA A 169 11.63 2.55 -14.85
CA ALA A 169 11.66 3.98 -14.63
C ALA A 169 11.50 4.29 -13.14
N ARG A 170 12.45 5.06 -12.58
CA ARG A 170 12.38 5.50 -11.19
C ARG A 170 11.09 6.31 -10.94
N PRO A 171 10.33 6.01 -9.87
CA PRO A 171 9.11 6.74 -9.57
C PRO A 171 9.42 8.18 -9.15
N GLN A 172 8.58 9.10 -9.63
CA GLN A 172 8.68 10.53 -9.31
C GLN A 172 7.63 10.91 -8.25
N PRO A 173 7.87 11.98 -7.47
CA PRO A 173 6.86 12.56 -6.57
C PRO A 173 5.62 13.09 -7.30
#